data_AF-A0A059Q4M4-F1
#
_entry.id   AF-A0A059Q4M4-F1
#
_cell.length_a   1.000
_cell.length_b   1.000
_cell.length_c   1.000
_cell.angle_alpha   90.00
_cell.angle_beta   90.00
_cell.angle_gamma   90.00
#
_symmetry.space_group_name_H-M   'P 1'
#
loop_
_entity.id
_entity.type
_entity.pdbx_description
1 polymer ?
#
loop_
_entity_poly.entity_id
_entity_poly.type
_entity_poly.pdbx_seq_one_letter_code
_entity_poly.pdbx_strand_id
1 'polypeptide(L)'
;MKILLLTTFILLTTFPLYKNPISLGAVLVLISFCLVSLASLFSSWWYSYVLFLVYIGGLLVMFIYVCLVSSNYPFFMNSNQVVLSLVISLGGSYVMSLKPMASSFLGSSLWDSGSNLVSDTSLSLFVGLVVLLLLMLLVVVRSSGAGAVIVSGE
;
A
#
# COMPACT_ATOMS: atom_id res chain seq x y z
N MET A 1 -16.21 9.95 -4.85
CA MET A 1 -15.12 9.64 -5.81
C MET A 1 -14.17 10.81 -6.02
N LYS A 2 -14.60 11.96 -6.57
CA LYS A 2 -13.70 13.11 -6.82
C LYS A 2 -12.94 13.61 -5.59
N ILE A 3 -13.62 13.73 -4.43
CA ILE A 3 -12.97 14.15 -3.17
C ILE A 3 -11.91 13.14 -2.71
N LEU A 4 -12.17 11.85 -2.88
CA LEU A 4 -11.27 10.76 -2.47
C LEU A 4 -10.08 10.63 -3.43
N LEU A 5 -10.31 10.94 -4.71
CA LEU A 5 -9.27 11.09 -5.72
C LEU A 5 -8.38 12.30 -5.40
N LEU A 6 -8.97 13.42 -4.97
CA LEU A 6 -8.21 14.59 -4.51
C LEU A 6 -7.35 14.24 -3.27
N THR A 7 -7.93 13.58 -2.26
CA THR A 7 -7.18 13.23 -1.04
C THR A 7 -6.07 12.23 -1.32
N THR A 8 -6.28 11.21 -2.18
CA THR A 8 -5.18 10.32 -2.63
C THR A 8 -4.06 11.12 -3.29
N PHE A 9 -4.37 12.02 -4.23
CA PHE A 9 -3.34 12.80 -4.92
C PHE A 9 -2.52 13.68 -3.97
N ILE A 10 -3.17 14.34 -3.01
CA ILE A 10 -2.47 15.14 -1.99
C ILE A 10 -1.53 14.26 -1.16
N LEU A 11 -1.99 13.08 -0.73
CA LEU A 11 -1.16 12.17 0.05
C LEU A 11 0.03 11.62 -0.75
N LEU A 12 -0.16 11.30 -2.03
CA LEU A 12 0.92 10.85 -2.91
C LEU A 12 1.98 11.93 -3.16
N THR A 13 1.59 13.19 -3.40
CA THR A 13 2.56 14.26 -3.65
C THR A 13 3.31 14.68 -2.39
N THR A 14 2.71 14.50 -1.22
CA THR A 14 3.33 14.82 0.08
C THR A 14 4.21 13.68 0.61
N PHE A 15 4.02 12.43 0.20
CA PHE A 15 4.81 11.27 0.63
C PHE A 15 6.34 11.50 0.61
N PRO A 16 6.97 11.94 -0.50
CA PRO A 16 8.41 12.11 -0.55
C PRO A 16 8.97 13.24 0.33
N LEU A 17 8.10 14.09 0.92
CA LEU A 17 8.53 15.19 1.80
C LEU A 17 8.84 14.72 3.22
N TYR A 18 8.29 13.58 3.63
CA TYR A 18 8.43 13.06 4.98
C TYR A 18 9.78 12.34 5.14
N LYS A 19 10.66 12.92 5.97
CA LYS A 19 11.99 12.35 6.26
C LYS A 19 11.99 11.42 7.47
N ASN A 20 11.10 11.65 8.43
CA ASN A 20 11.05 10.85 9.65
C ASN A 20 10.34 9.52 9.36
N PRO A 21 10.92 8.37 9.76
CA PRO A 21 10.40 7.06 9.41
C PRO A 21 8.99 6.81 9.97
N ILE A 22 8.70 7.32 11.17
CA ILE A 22 7.35 7.30 11.78
C ILE A 22 6.34 8.06 10.90
N SER A 23 6.70 9.28 10.48
CA SER A 23 5.80 10.11 9.66
C SER A 23 5.58 9.51 8.28
N LEU A 24 6.62 8.90 7.70
CA LEU A 24 6.55 8.20 6.43
C LEU A 24 5.63 6.98 6.53
N GLY A 25 5.75 6.18 7.60
CA GLY A 25 4.86 5.05 7.87
C GLY A 25 3.40 5.47 8.04
N ALA A 26 3.13 6.54 8.81
CA ALA A 26 1.78 7.05 9.02
C ALA A 26 1.12 7.52 7.71
N VAL A 27 1.86 8.24 6.86
CA VAL A 27 1.37 8.70 5.56
C VAL A 27 1.13 7.52 4.63
N LEU A 28 1.97 6.49 4.66
CA LEU A 28 1.80 5.28 3.86
C LEU A 28 0.53 4.51 4.25
N VAL A 29 0.23 4.40 5.55
CA VAL A 29 -1.04 3.82 6.02
C VAL A 29 -2.23 4.63 5.49
N LEU A 30 -2.19 5.98 5.55
CA LEU A 30 -3.26 6.82 5.02
C LEU A 30 -3.43 6.68 3.50
N ILE A 31 -2.34 6.62 2.73
CA ILE A 31 -2.38 6.37 1.28
C ILE A 31 -3.03 5.03 0.99
N SER A 32 -2.62 3.97 1.71
CA SER A 32 -3.16 2.63 1.51
C SER A 32 -4.66 2.56 1.80
N PHE A 33 -5.13 3.20 2.88
CA PHE A 33 -6.55 3.31 3.20
C PHE A 33 -7.35 4.04 2.11
N CYS A 34 -6.80 5.15 1.59
CA CYS A 34 -7.45 5.93 0.55
C CYS A 34 -7.49 5.16 -0.79
N LEU A 35 -6.45 4.39 -1.12
CA LEU A 35 -6.43 3.54 -2.31
C LEU A 35 -7.41 2.36 -2.21
N VAL A 36 -7.49 1.70 -1.05
CA VAL A 36 -8.41 0.58 -0.85
C VAL A 36 -9.88 1.04 -0.91
N SER A 37 -10.19 2.21 -0.34
CA SER A 37 -11.53 2.81 -0.46
C SER A 37 -11.85 3.28 -1.89
N LEU A 38 -10.84 3.67 -2.67
CA LEU A 38 -11.01 3.94 -4.10
C LEU A 38 -11.27 2.63 -4.86
N ALA A 39 -10.53 1.56 -4.54
CA ALA A 39 -10.73 0.24 -5.14
C ALA A 39 -12.13 -0.33 -4.85
N SER A 40 -12.72 -0.11 -3.67
CA SER A 40 -14.10 -0.56 -3.38
C SER A 40 -15.16 0.12 -4.22
N LEU A 41 -14.88 1.31 -4.75
CA LEU A 41 -15.81 2.01 -5.66
C LEU A 41 -15.74 1.47 -7.10
N PHE A 42 -14.61 0.91 -7.51
CA PHE A 42 -14.41 0.38 -8.88
C PHE A 42 -14.54 -1.14 -8.98
N SER A 43 -14.34 -1.86 -7.88
CA SER A 43 -14.28 -3.32 -7.80
C SER A 43 -15.40 -3.89 -6.91
N SER A 44 -15.43 -5.21 -6.78
CA SER A 44 -16.22 -5.90 -5.77
C SER A 44 -15.76 -5.55 -4.35
N TRP A 45 -16.71 -5.46 -3.42
CA TRP A 45 -16.44 -5.05 -2.04
C TRP A 45 -15.60 -6.10 -1.29
N TRP A 46 -15.78 -7.37 -1.65
CA TRP A 46 -15.01 -8.49 -1.10
C TRP A 46 -13.52 -8.36 -1.41
N TYR A 47 -13.16 -7.98 -2.64
CA TYR A 47 -11.76 -7.78 -3.01
C TYR A 47 -11.13 -6.64 -2.23
N SER A 48 -11.81 -5.49 -2.10
CA SER A 48 -11.28 -4.36 -1.33
C SER A 48 -11.16 -4.67 0.16
N TYR A 49 -12.03 -5.52 0.71
CA TYR A 49 -11.89 -6.01 2.09
C TYR A 49 -10.62 -6.85 2.28
N VAL A 50 -10.30 -7.75 1.33
CA VAL A 50 -9.05 -8.53 1.37
C VAL A 50 -7.83 -7.59 1.27
N LEU A 51 -7.87 -6.60 0.37
CA LEU A 51 -6.78 -5.61 0.26
C LEU A 51 -6.61 -4.80 1.55
N PHE A 52 -7.70 -4.40 2.21
CA PHE A 52 -7.65 -3.71 3.50
C PHE A 52 -6.87 -4.53 4.53
N LEU A 53 -7.22 -5.81 4.69
CA LEU A 53 -6.58 -6.68 5.68
C LEU A 53 -5.09 -6.90 5.40
N VAL A 54 -4.72 -7.18 4.16
CA VAL A 54 -3.32 -7.48 3.81
C VAL A 54 -2.46 -6.23 3.85
N TYR A 55 -2.89 -5.13 3.21
CA TYR A 55 -2.07 -3.93 3.15
C TYR A 55 -2.03 -3.19 4.48
N ILE A 56 -3.18 -2.87 5.08
CA ILE A 56 -3.18 -2.11 6.34
C ILE A 56 -2.72 -2.98 7.51
N GLY A 57 -3.15 -4.26 7.55
CA GLY A 57 -2.71 -5.19 8.59
C GLY A 57 -1.19 -5.43 8.56
N GLY A 58 -0.63 -5.70 7.37
CA GLY A 58 0.82 -5.89 7.22
C GLY A 58 1.64 -4.64 7.52
N LEU A 59 1.17 -3.47 7.06
CA LEU A 59 1.84 -2.19 7.33
C LEU A 59 1.80 -1.81 8.81
N LEU A 60 0.76 -2.19 9.55
CA LEU A 60 0.65 -1.87 10.97
C LEU A 60 1.70 -2.61 11.81
N VAL A 61 2.03 -3.86 11.47
CA VAL A 61 3.11 -4.62 12.14
C VAL A 61 4.47 -3.95 11.91
N MET A 62 4.76 -3.57 10.66
CA MET A 62 5.98 -2.83 10.34
C MET A 62 6.02 -1.46 11.00
N PHE A 63 4.88 -0.78 11.11
CA PHE A 63 4.78 0.52 11.76
C PHE A 63 5.14 0.45 13.25
N ILE A 64 4.65 -0.57 13.97
CA ILE A 64 5.00 -0.77 15.38
C ILE A 64 6.51 -1.05 15.52
N TYR A 65 7.08 -1.88 14.63
CA TYR A 65 8.53 -2.15 14.65
C TYR A 65 9.36 -0.88 14.50
N VAL A 66 9.04 -0.03 13.52
CA VAL A 66 9.78 1.22 13.28
C VAL A 66 9.62 2.21 14.44
N CYS A 67 8.42 2.36 15.00
CA CYS A 67 8.17 3.23 16.16
C CYS A 67 8.96 2.79 17.40
N LEU A 68 9.22 1.50 17.57
CA LEU A 68 10.02 0.97 18.69
C LEU A 68 11.53 1.20 18.50
N VAL A 69 12.02 1.20 17.26
CA VAL A 69 13.46 1.32 16.96
C VAL A 69 13.90 2.78 16.81
N SER A 70 13.04 3.66 16.27
CA SER A 70 13.44 5.05 16.00
C SER A 70 13.27 5.95 17.22
N SER A 71 14.32 6.67 17.59
CA SER A 71 14.24 7.80 18.52
C SER A 71 13.35 8.91 17.93
N ASN A 72 12.41 9.44 18.72
CA ASN A 72 11.47 10.51 18.34
C ASN A 72 12.17 11.82 17.93
N TYR A 73 12.69 11.89 16.70
CA TYR A 73 13.34 13.10 16.19
C TYR A 73 12.30 14.21 15.91
N PRO A 74 12.61 15.48 16.23
CA PRO A 74 11.73 16.59 15.90
C PRO A 74 11.45 16.66 14.40
N PHE A 75 10.23 17.06 14.07
CA PHE A 75 9.73 17.10 12.71
C PHE A 75 10.12 18.41 12.03
N PHE A 76 11.09 18.35 11.10
CA PHE A 76 11.48 19.49 10.28
C PHE A 76 10.87 19.37 8.88
N MET A 77 9.80 20.13 8.63
CA MET A 77 9.22 20.32 7.30
C MET A 77 9.65 21.67 6.73
N ASN A 78 10.09 21.67 5.48
CA ASN A 78 10.32 22.92 4.74
C ASN A 78 8.99 23.42 4.18
N SER A 79 8.53 24.58 4.65
CA SER A 79 7.24 25.17 4.24
C SER A 79 7.13 25.35 2.73
N ASN A 80 8.22 25.71 2.05
CA ASN A 80 8.23 25.88 0.60
C ASN A 80 7.95 24.57 -0.14
N GLN A 81 8.45 23.44 0.38
CA GLN A 81 8.22 22.13 -0.24
C GLN A 81 6.76 21.67 -0.05
N VAL A 82 6.18 21.97 1.11
CA VAL A 82 4.75 21.68 1.38
C VAL A 82 3.86 22.49 0.45
N VAL A 83 4.09 23.80 0.31
CA VAL A 83 3.31 24.64 -0.61
C VAL A 83 3.43 24.16 -2.05
N LEU A 84 4.64 23.80 -2.51
CA LEU A 84 4.84 23.24 -3.84
C LEU A 84 4.03 21.96 -4.07
N SER A 85 4.05 21.03 -3.10
CA SER A 85 3.28 19.78 -3.20
C SER A 85 1.77 19.99 -3.24
N LEU A 86 1.27 21.01 -2.53
CA LEU A 86 -0.14 21.38 -2.55
C LEU A 86 -0.54 21.96 -3.91
N VAL A 87 0.26 22.87 -4.48
CA VAL A 87 -0.02 23.45 -5.80
C VAL A 87 -0.05 22.36 -6.88
N ILE A 88 0.91 21.43 -6.86
CA ILE A 88 0.96 20.30 -7.80
C ILE A 88 -0.28 19.41 -7.63
N SER A 89 -0.68 19.10 -6.39
CA SER A 89 -1.84 18.23 -6.13
C SER A 89 -3.16 18.85 -6.62
N LEU A 90 -3.35 20.16 -6.42
CA LEU A 90 -4.54 20.87 -6.89
C LEU A 90 -4.58 20.92 -8.41
N GLY A 91 -3.45 21.22 -9.06
CA GLY A 91 -3.34 21.21 -10.52
C GLY A 91 -3.65 19.83 -11.12
N GLY A 92 -3.08 18.77 -10.56
CA GLY A 92 -3.34 17.40 -11.00
C GLY A 92 -4.81 16.99 -10.85
N SER A 93 -5.45 17.37 -9.74
CA SER A 93 -6.86 17.09 -9.51
C SER A 93 -7.77 17.82 -10.51
N TYR A 94 -7.41 19.04 -10.89
CA TYR A 94 -8.15 19.81 -11.88
C TYR A 94 -8.08 19.14 -13.25
N VAL A 95 -6.89 18.68 -13.67
CA VAL A 95 -6.72 17.94 -14.94
C VAL A 95 -7.61 16.70 -14.99
N MET A 96 -7.69 15.94 -13.88
CA MET A 96 -8.55 14.75 -13.82
C MET A 96 -10.04 15.07 -13.84
N SER A 97 -10.43 16.28 -13.45
CA SER A 97 -11.83 16.73 -13.49
C SER A 97 -12.33 17.03 -14.91
N LEU A 98 -11.42 17.28 -15.86
CA LEU A 98 -11.76 17.69 -17.24
C LEU A 98 -12.30 16.54 -18.09
N LYS A 99 -11.95 15.29 -17.78
CA LYS A 99 -12.42 14.12 -18.54
C LYS A 99 -13.39 13.31 -17.67
N PRO A 100 -14.63 13.02 -18.14
CA PRO A 100 -15.51 12.11 -17.44
C PRO A 100 -14.83 10.74 -17.37
N MET A 101 -14.69 10.24 -16.14
CA MET A 101 -14.08 8.94 -15.89
C MET A 101 -14.97 7.88 -16.54
N ALA A 102 -14.41 7.07 -17.44
CA ALA A 102 -15.14 5.98 -18.08
C ALA A 102 -15.65 5.04 -16.99
N SER A 103 -16.95 4.78 -16.97
CA SER A 103 -17.67 4.08 -15.89
C SER A 103 -17.36 2.60 -15.78
N SER A 104 -16.55 2.03 -16.68
CA SER A 104 -16.30 0.59 -16.74
C SER A 104 -14.84 0.26 -17.10
N PHE A 105 -13.89 0.63 -16.23
CA PHE A 105 -12.50 0.18 -16.41
C PHE A 105 -12.27 -1.25 -15.87
N LEU A 106 -13.10 -1.68 -14.91
CA LEU A 106 -13.08 -3.02 -14.35
C LEU A 106 -14.35 -3.74 -14.82
N GLY A 107 -14.16 -4.87 -15.50
CA GLY A 107 -15.23 -5.71 -16.02
C GLY A 107 -16.16 -6.23 -14.91
N SER A 108 -17.29 -6.79 -15.34
CA SER A 108 -18.31 -7.34 -14.45
C SER A 108 -17.75 -8.40 -13.51
N SER A 109 -18.10 -8.24 -12.22
CA SER A 109 -18.03 -9.22 -11.13
C SER A 109 -16.69 -9.92 -10.90
N LEU A 110 -15.77 -9.22 -10.24
CA LEU A 110 -14.56 -9.80 -9.63
C LEU A 110 -14.83 -10.88 -8.55
N TRP A 111 -16.09 -11.12 -8.18
CA TRP A 111 -16.44 -12.18 -7.24
C TRP A 111 -16.06 -13.57 -7.76
N ASP A 112 -16.24 -13.83 -9.06
CA ASP A 112 -15.91 -15.13 -9.66
C ASP A 112 -14.38 -15.32 -9.87
N SER A 113 -13.58 -14.27 -9.71
CA SER A 113 -12.12 -14.38 -9.90
C SER A 113 -11.45 -15.25 -8.83
N GLY A 114 -11.99 -15.29 -7.61
CA GLY A 114 -11.46 -16.11 -6.52
C GLY A 114 -11.73 -17.60 -6.70
N SER A 115 -12.92 -17.98 -7.15
CA SER A 115 -13.26 -19.37 -7.47
C SER A 115 -12.51 -19.86 -8.71
N ASN A 116 -12.28 -18.97 -9.69
CA ASN A 116 -11.51 -19.28 -10.89
C ASN A 116 -10.01 -19.53 -10.64
N LEU A 117 -9.48 -19.23 -9.45
CA LEU A 117 -8.11 -19.57 -9.05
C LEU A 117 -7.97 -21.01 -8.53
N VAL A 118 -9.07 -21.62 -8.09
CA VAL A 118 -9.11 -22.99 -7.56
C VAL A 118 -9.70 -23.95 -8.61
N SER A 119 -10.12 -23.44 -9.76
CA SER A 119 -10.58 -24.26 -10.86
C SER A 119 -9.43 -25.06 -11.47
N ASP A 120 -9.77 -26.19 -12.10
CA ASP A 120 -8.80 -27.13 -12.67
C ASP A 120 -7.81 -26.48 -13.66
N THR A 121 -8.19 -25.37 -14.28
CA THR A 121 -7.37 -24.69 -15.29
C THR A 121 -6.22 -23.86 -14.71
N SER A 122 -6.34 -23.38 -13.47
CA SER A 122 -5.36 -22.48 -12.84
C SER A 122 -4.68 -23.10 -11.61
N LEU A 123 -4.88 -24.41 -11.37
CA LEU A 123 -4.34 -25.15 -10.22
C LEU A 123 -2.81 -25.04 -10.11
N SER A 124 -2.10 -24.97 -11.23
CA SER A 124 -0.64 -24.76 -11.24
C SER A 124 -0.23 -23.42 -10.63
N LEU A 125 -1.00 -22.35 -10.87
CA LEU A 125 -0.78 -21.03 -10.26
C LEU A 125 -1.06 -21.07 -8.76
N PHE A 126 -2.14 -21.75 -8.35
CA PHE A 126 -2.46 -21.92 -6.93
C PHE A 126 -1.34 -22.63 -6.18
N VAL A 127 -0.86 -23.78 -6.70
CA VAL A 127 0.27 -24.51 -6.10
C VAL A 127 1.54 -23.64 -6.07
N GLY A 128 1.82 -22.87 -7.13
CA GLY A 128 2.94 -21.95 -7.17
C GLY A 128 2.91 -20.88 -6.06
N LEU A 129 1.73 -20.29 -5.80
CA LEU A 129 1.56 -19.31 -4.72
C LEU A 129 1.75 -19.95 -3.33
N VAL A 130 1.24 -21.17 -3.11
CA VAL A 130 1.42 -21.90 -1.84
C VAL A 130 2.90 -22.20 -1.60
N VAL A 131 3.62 -22.68 -2.62
CA VAL A 131 5.06 -22.94 -2.53
C VAL A 131 5.83 -21.64 -2.27
N LEU A 132 5.46 -20.52 -2.90
CA LEU A 132 6.09 -19.22 -2.65
C LEU A 132 5.92 -18.79 -1.18
N LEU A 133 4.72 -18.88 -0.63
CA LEU A 133 4.47 -18.54 0.78
C LEU A 133 5.26 -19.43 1.73
N LEU A 134 5.35 -20.74 1.45
CA LEU A 134 6.16 -21.67 2.23
C LEU A 134 7.64 -21.31 2.18
N LEU A 135 8.17 -20.98 1.00
CA LEU A 135 9.56 -20.54 0.84
C LEU A 135 9.85 -19.25 1.62
N MET A 136 8.96 -18.26 1.55
CA MET A 136 9.13 -17.01 2.30
C MET A 136 9.16 -17.26 3.82
N LEU A 137 8.31 -18.17 4.33
CA LEU A 137 8.35 -18.58 5.74
C LEU A 137 9.69 -19.25 6.08
N LEU A 138 10.19 -20.17 5.25
CA LEU A 138 11.49 -20.81 5.48
C LEU A 138 12.65 -19.81 5.47
N VAL A 139 12.62 -18.82 4.58
CA VAL A 139 13.61 -17.74 4.53
C VAL A 139 13.61 -16.96 5.85
N VAL A 140 12.43 -16.56 6.36
CA VAL A 140 12.31 -15.82 7.63
C VAL A 140 12.79 -16.65 8.83
N VAL A 141 12.46 -17.94 8.89
CA VAL A 141 12.93 -18.83 9.97
C VAL A 141 14.46 -18.99 9.92
N ARG A 142 15.03 -19.10 8.73
CA ARG A 142 16.49 -19.20 8.57
C ARG A 142 17.21 -17.88 8.86
N SER A 143 16.63 -16.73 8.52
CA SER A 143 17.23 -15.43 8.81
C SER A 143 17.19 -15.09 10.30
N SER A 144 16.22 -15.62 11.05
CA SER A 144 16.08 -15.39 12.51
C SER A 144 16.79 -16.45 13.37
N GLY A 145 17.04 -17.65 12.83
CA GLY A 145 17.63 -18.78 13.57
C GLY A 145 19.16 -18.73 13.73
N ALA A 146 19.72 -19.76 14.38
CA ALA A 146 21.15 -19.89 14.75
C ALA A 146 22.16 -19.92 13.58
N GLY A 147 21.70 -19.91 12.32
CA GLY A 147 22.53 -19.78 11.12
C GLY A 147 22.54 -18.36 10.54
N ALA A 148 22.03 -17.37 11.27
CA ALA A 148 22.05 -15.97 10.83
C ALA A 148 23.50 -15.54 10.58
N VAL A 149 23.76 -15.03 9.38
CA VAL A 149 25.06 -14.44 9.03
C VAL A 149 25.26 -13.23 9.92
N ILE A 150 26.02 -13.42 11.00
CA ILE A 150 26.54 -12.33 11.80
C ILE A 150 27.49 -11.55 10.89
N VAL A 151 27.04 -10.39 10.43
CA VAL A 151 27.95 -9.39 9.87
C VAL A 151 28.81 -8.94 11.04
N SER A 152 29.99 -9.54 11.17
CA SER A 152 31.03 -9.03 12.04
C SER A 152 31.36 -7.63 11.52
N GLY A 153 30.87 -6.61 12.23
CA GLY A 153 31.17 -5.24 11.92
C GLY A 153 32.67 -5.01 12.01
N GLU A 154 33.26 -4.66 10.87
CA GLU A 154 34.31 -3.64 10.84
C GLU A 154 33.64 -2.28 10.62
#